data_AF-A0A1C6AYD7-F1
#
_entry.id   AF-A0A1C6AYD7-F1
#
_cell.length_a   1.000
_cell.length_b   1.000
_cell.length_c   1.000
_cell.angle_alpha   90.00
_cell.angle_beta   90.00
_cell.angle_gamma   90.00
#
_symmetry.space_group_name_H-M   'P 1'
#
loop_
_entity.id
_entity.type
_entity.pdbx_description
1 polymer ?
#
loop_
_entity_poly.entity_id
_entity_poly.type
_entity_poly.pdbx_seq_one_letter_code
_entity_poly.pdbx_strand_id
1 'polypeptide(L)'
;MNAVGIDVSKGKSMVTILRPFGEIVSSPFEIKHTSSDILSLIKLIHSIEGESRIVMEHTGHYYEVLAQQFSASGLFVSAVNPKLVKDFNNDSLRKVKSDKADSIKIARYALDKWQNLKPYSIVDELRTQLKAMNRQFHFYMKQKTAMKNNLINLIDQTYPNANTYFNSPPRSDGSQKWVDFV
;
A
#
# COMPACT_ATOMS: atom_id res chain seq x y z
N MET A 1 -16.44 21.19 7.13
CA MET A 1 -15.77 19.88 7.22
C MET A 1 -16.07 19.14 5.93
N ASN A 2 -15.07 18.92 5.09
CA ASN A 2 -15.22 18.19 3.84
C ASN A 2 -14.48 16.86 3.99
N ALA A 3 -15.23 15.77 4.07
CA ALA A 3 -14.69 14.42 4.12
C ALA A 3 -14.55 13.86 2.71
N VAL A 4 -13.30 13.61 2.31
CA VAL A 4 -12.97 13.02 1.01
C VAL A 4 -12.67 11.55 1.21
N GLY A 5 -13.62 10.68 0.89
CA GLY A 5 -13.43 9.23 0.93
C GLY A 5 -12.94 8.72 -0.42
N ILE A 6 -11.81 8.01 -0.42
CA ILE A 6 -11.20 7.46 -1.62
C ILE A 6 -11.11 5.94 -1.50
N ASP A 7 -11.87 5.23 -2.31
CA ASP A 7 -11.70 3.79 -2.52
C ASP A 7 -10.64 3.57 -3.60
N VAL A 8 -9.53 2.94 -3.23
CA VAL A 8 -8.33 2.85 -4.08
C VAL A 8 -8.24 1.49 -4.74
N SER A 9 -8.18 1.50 -6.08
CA SER A 9 -7.98 0.32 -6.91
C SER A 9 -6.73 0.48 -7.79
N LYS A 10 -6.36 -0.57 -8.53
CA LYS A 10 -5.24 -0.50 -9.47
C LYS A 10 -5.55 0.47 -10.61
N GLY A 11 -4.79 1.57 -10.69
CA GLY A 11 -4.81 2.51 -11.81
C GLY A 11 -5.98 3.50 -11.83
N LYS A 12 -6.94 3.36 -10.91
CA LYS A 12 -8.09 4.25 -10.75
C LYS A 12 -8.64 4.20 -9.33
N SER A 13 -9.32 5.25 -8.92
CA SER A 13 -9.93 5.36 -7.59
C SER A 13 -11.32 5.99 -7.68
N MET A 14 -12.23 5.55 -6.83
CA MET A 14 -13.53 6.20 -6.66
C MET A 14 -13.46 7.20 -5.52
N VAL A 15 -13.91 8.43 -5.77
CA VAL A 15 -13.83 9.55 -4.84
C VAL A 15 -15.24 10.01 -4.50
N THR A 16 -15.50 10.20 -3.21
CA THR A 16 -16.71 10.83 -2.70
C THR A 16 -16.35 11.99 -1.78
N ILE A 17 -16.99 13.14 -1.93
CA ILE A 17 -16.81 14.30 -1.05
C ILE A 17 -18.13 14.58 -0.33
N LEU A 18 -18.13 14.43 1.00
CA LEU A 18 -19.29 14.65 1.86
C LEU A 18 -19.03 15.75 2.88
N ARG A 19 -20.11 16.43 3.25
CA ARG A 19 -20.18 17.28 4.44
C ARG A 19 -21.01 16.61 5.54
N PRO A 20 -20.95 17.11 6.79
CA PRO A 20 -21.86 16.70 7.86
C PRO A 20 -23.33 16.71 7.40
N PHE A 21 -24.16 15.89 8.04
CA PHE A 21 -25.58 15.71 7.70
C PHE A 21 -25.85 15.12 6.30
N GLY A 22 -24.82 14.62 5.62
CA GLY A 22 -24.97 13.89 4.35
C GLY A 22 -25.11 14.78 3.13
N GLU A 23 -24.79 16.07 3.23
CA GLU A 23 -24.69 16.96 2.09
C GLU A 23 -23.59 16.44 1.14
N ILE A 24 -23.99 16.14 -0.09
CA ILE A 24 -23.10 15.66 -1.14
C ILE A 24 -22.52 16.88 -1.85
N VAL A 25 -21.23 17.16 -1.60
CA VAL A 25 -20.51 18.24 -2.29
C VAL A 25 -20.21 17.85 -3.73
N SER A 26 -19.86 16.58 -3.94
CA SER A 26 -19.73 15.97 -5.26
C SER A 26 -20.25 14.55 -5.22
N SER A 27 -21.07 14.18 -6.22
CA SER A 27 -21.47 12.79 -6.42
C SER A 27 -20.24 11.92 -6.66
N PRO A 28 -20.27 10.62 -6.33
CA PRO A 28 -19.12 9.74 -6.49
C PRO A 28 -18.59 9.74 -7.93
N PHE A 29 -17.31 10.05 -8.09
CA PHE A 29 -16.65 10.13 -9.40
C PHE A 29 -15.32 9.36 -9.40
N GLU A 30 -14.93 8.90 -10.57
CA GLU A 30 -13.68 8.16 -10.76
C GLU A 30 -12.55 9.12 -11.14
N ILE A 31 -11.37 8.89 -10.57
CA ILE A 31 -10.11 9.47 -11.05
C ILE A 31 -9.18 8.36 -11.55
N LYS A 32 -8.43 8.61 -12.62
CA LYS A 32 -7.33 7.73 -13.01
C LYS A 32 -6.09 8.09 -12.21
N HIS A 33 -5.16 7.15 -12.05
CA HIS A 33 -3.87 7.40 -11.39
C HIS A 33 -2.88 8.06 -12.35
N THR A 34 -3.34 9.07 -13.08
CA THR A 34 -2.51 9.93 -13.95
C THR A 34 -2.19 11.22 -13.20
N SER A 35 -1.05 11.84 -13.51
CA SER A 35 -0.67 13.11 -12.90
C SER A 35 -1.73 14.20 -13.12
N SER A 36 -2.39 14.21 -14.29
CA SER A 36 -3.45 15.18 -14.61
C SER A 36 -4.65 15.07 -13.68
N ASP A 37 -5.15 13.85 -13.46
CA ASP A 37 -6.38 13.60 -12.70
C ASP A 37 -6.13 13.82 -11.22
N ILE A 38 -4.96 13.39 -10.72
CA ILE A 38 -4.54 13.61 -9.34
C ILE A 38 -4.38 15.11 -9.05
N LEU A 39 -3.73 15.87 -9.93
CA LEU A 39 -3.61 17.32 -9.80
C LEU A 39 -4.97 18.02 -9.87
N SER A 40 -5.87 17.55 -10.73
CA SER A 40 -7.22 18.08 -10.83
C SER A 40 -8.02 17.86 -9.55
N LEU A 41 -7.88 16.68 -8.93
CA LEU A 41 -8.48 16.38 -7.63
C LEU A 41 -7.90 17.26 -6.52
N ILE A 42 -6.58 17.46 -6.48
CA ILE A 42 -5.93 18.36 -5.51
C ILE A 42 -6.51 19.78 -5.62
N LYS A 43 -6.61 20.32 -6.85
CA LYS A 43 -7.20 21.64 -7.10
C LYS A 43 -8.66 21.71 -6.67
N LEU A 44 -9.45 20.68 -6.99
CA LEU A 44 -10.84 20.58 -6.56
C LEU A 44 -10.94 20.65 -5.03
N ILE A 45 -10.16 19.85 -4.30
CA ILE A 45 -10.22 19.81 -2.83
C ILE A 45 -9.82 21.17 -2.22
N HIS A 46 -8.81 21.83 -2.76
CA HIS A 46 -8.40 23.17 -2.33
C HIS A 46 -9.43 24.27 -2.64
N SER A 47 -10.22 24.10 -3.70
CA SER A 47 -11.28 25.07 -4.06
C SER A 47 -12.53 24.99 -3.17
N ILE A 48 -12.70 23.89 -2.43
CA ILE A 48 -13.86 23.72 -1.55
C ILE A 48 -13.60 24.47 -0.24
N GLU A 49 -14.49 25.38 0.13
CA GLU A 49 -14.40 26.11 1.39
C GLU A 49 -14.45 25.18 2.61
N GLY A 50 -13.59 25.48 3.58
CA GLY A 50 -13.50 24.79 4.87
C GLY A 50 -12.43 23.68 4.92
N GLU A 51 -12.25 23.12 6.11
CA GLU A 51 -11.25 22.06 6.35
C GLU A 51 -11.63 20.77 5.61
N SER A 52 -10.69 20.25 4.81
CA SER A 52 -10.82 19.01 4.04
C SER A 52 -9.90 17.93 4.60
N ARG A 53 -10.44 16.72 4.85
CA ARG A 53 -9.66 15.54 5.26
C ARG A 53 -9.89 14.39 4.30
N ILE A 54 -8.79 13.90 3.73
CA ILE A 54 -8.77 12.75 2.83
C ILE A 54 -8.60 11.49 3.66
N VAL A 55 -9.47 10.51 3.43
CA VAL A 55 -9.34 9.18 4.02
C VAL A 55 -9.32 8.16 2.89
N MET A 56 -8.37 7.24 2.96
CA MET A 56 -8.23 6.14 2.02
C MET A 56 -8.00 4.83 2.76
N GLU A 57 -8.56 3.74 2.23
CA GLU A 57 -8.24 2.41 2.71
C GLU A 57 -6.87 1.96 2.21
N HIS A 58 -6.02 1.44 3.09
CA HIS A 58 -4.73 0.90 2.70
C HIS A 58 -4.79 -0.56 2.19
N THR A 59 -5.73 -0.87 1.29
CA THR A 59 -5.82 -2.21 0.69
C THR A 59 -4.76 -2.35 -0.41
N GLY A 60 -3.67 -3.06 -0.12
CA GLY A 60 -2.55 -3.22 -1.06
C GLY A 60 -1.62 -2.00 -1.08
N HIS A 61 -0.85 -1.81 -2.17
CA HIS A 61 0.19 -0.77 -2.25
C HIS A 61 -0.21 0.47 -3.06
N TYR A 62 -1.35 0.45 -3.76
CA TYR A 62 -1.72 1.53 -4.68
C TYR A 62 -2.07 2.85 -3.96
N TYR A 63 -2.50 2.79 -2.69
CA TYR A 63 -2.84 3.98 -1.91
C TYR A 63 -1.59 4.81 -1.55
N GLU A 64 -0.41 4.20 -1.48
CA GLU A 64 0.81 4.83 -0.96
C GLU A 64 1.22 6.05 -1.81
N VAL A 65 1.20 5.91 -3.14
CA VAL A 65 1.54 6.99 -4.07
C VAL A 65 0.55 8.14 -3.96
N LEU A 66 -0.75 7.85 -3.85
CA LEU A 66 -1.79 8.87 -3.67
C LEU A 66 -1.62 9.59 -2.33
N ALA A 67 -1.39 8.84 -1.25
CA ALA A 67 -1.18 9.39 0.08
C ALA A 67 0.00 10.36 0.10
N GLN A 68 1.12 9.97 -0.52
CA GLN A 68 2.31 10.80 -0.62
C GLN A 68 2.06 12.08 -1.43
N GLN A 69 1.43 11.99 -2.61
CA GLN A 69 1.17 13.16 -3.45
C GLN A 69 0.18 14.15 -2.82
N PHE A 70 -0.89 13.65 -2.19
CA PHE A 70 -1.84 14.50 -1.49
C PHE A 70 -1.21 15.15 -0.25
N SER A 71 -0.44 14.39 0.53
CA SER A 71 0.26 14.91 1.71
C SER A 71 1.31 15.96 1.33
N ALA A 72 2.09 15.71 0.27
CA ALA A 72 3.05 16.68 -0.27
C ALA A 72 2.40 17.96 -0.81
N SER A 73 1.10 17.89 -1.16
CA SER A 73 0.30 19.05 -1.60
C SER A 73 -0.34 19.82 -0.44
N GLY A 74 0.05 19.52 0.80
CA GLY A 74 -0.45 20.17 2.02
C GLY A 74 -1.85 19.73 2.46
N LEU A 75 -2.39 18.64 1.90
CA LEU A 75 -3.70 18.12 2.28
C LEU A 75 -3.58 17.17 3.48
N PHE A 76 -4.57 17.22 4.37
CA PHE A 76 -4.68 16.23 5.44
C PHE A 76 -5.08 14.88 4.84
N VAL A 77 -4.25 13.86 5.02
CA VAL A 77 -4.48 12.51 4.52
C VAL A 77 -4.43 11.53 5.67
N SER A 78 -5.33 10.56 5.72
CA SER A 78 -5.31 9.45 6.67
C SER A 78 -5.48 8.13 5.91
N ALA A 79 -4.50 7.24 6.07
CA ALA A 79 -4.56 5.88 5.54
C ALA A 79 -5.08 4.93 6.63
N VAL A 80 -6.27 4.37 6.43
CA VAL A 80 -7.00 3.62 7.46
C VAL A 80 -7.02 2.13 7.12
N ASN A 81 -6.96 1.30 8.17
CA ASN A 81 -7.04 -0.15 8.02
C ASN A 81 -8.39 -0.55 7.41
N PRO A 82 -8.40 -1.32 6.31
CA PRO A 82 -9.64 -1.77 5.67
C PRO A 82 -10.59 -2.48 6.64
N LYS A 83 -10.07 -3.16 7.67
CA LYS A 83 -10.90 -3.79 8.72
C LYS A 83 -11.71 -2.76 9.51
N LEU A 84 -11.13 -1.61 9.85
CA LEU A 84 -11.82 -0.56 10.60
C LEU A 84 -12.96 0.06 9.80
N VAL A 85 -12.74 0.27 8.50
CA VAL A 85 -13.79 0.77 7.60
C VAL A 85 -14.82 -0.32 7.31
N LYS A 86 -14.41 -1.58 7.18
CA LYS A 86 -15.33 -2.71 7.00
C LYS A 86 -16.27 -2.89 8.19
N ASP A 87 -15.75 -2.81 9.41
CA ASP A 87 -16.50 -2.98 10.65
C ASP A 87 -17.36 -1.75 10.97
N PHE A 88 -17.08 -0.60 10.36
CA PHE A 88 -17.90 0.61 10.48
C PHE A 88 -19.27 0.44 9.83
N ASN A 89 -20.33 0.65 10.61
CA ASN A 89 -21.72 0.81 10.14
C ASN A 89 -22.18 -0.33 9.20
N ASN A 90 -22.04 -1.58 9.65
CA ASN A 90 -22.29 -2.79 8.86
C ASN A 90 -23.76 -3.27 8.90
N ASP A 91 -24.71 -2.40 9.26
CA ASP A 91 -26.11 -2.73 9.57
C ASP A 91 -27.01 -2.94 8.33
N SER A 92 -26.43 -2.98 7.11
CA SER A 92 -27.20 -3.23 5.89
C SER A 92 -27.34 -4.73 5.60
N LEU A 93 -28.59 -5.21 5.55
CA LEU A 93 -28.97 -6.58 5.17
C LEU A 93 -28.66 -6.92 3.69
N ARG A 94 -28.40 -5.93 2.83
CA ARG A 94 -28.11 -6.11 1.40
C ARG A 94 -26.69 -5.64 1.07
N LYS A 95 -25.78 -6.60 0.88
CA LYS A 95 -24.40 -6.32 0.44
C LYS A 95 -24.32 -6.18 -1.07
N VAL A 96 -24.58 -4.98 -1.58
CA VAL A 96 -24.14 -4.61 -2.93
C VAL A 96 -22.76 -3.99 -2.79
N LYS A 97 -21.73 -4.74 -3.16
CA LYS A 97 -20.35 -4.24 -3.19
C LYS A 97 -20.16 -3.41 -4.46
N SER A 98 -19.84 -2.13 -4.31
CA SER A 98 -19.58 -1.21 -5.41
C SER A 98 -18.60 -0.14 -4.94
N ASP A 99 -17.63 0.20 -5.78
CA ASP A 99 -16.62 1.24 -5.51
C ASP A 99 -17.27 2.58 -5.08
N LYS A 100 -18.47 2.89 -5.58
CA LYS A 100 -19.25 4.06 -5.15
C LYS A 100 -19.72 3.95 -3.70
N ALA A 101 -20.27 2.80 -3.32
CA ALA A 101 -20.71 2.56 -1.95
C ALA A 101 -19.53 2.53 -0.98
N ASP A 102 -18.40 1.95 -1.41
CA ASP A 102 -17.18 1.86 -0.61
C ASP A 102 -16.56 3.26 -0.37
N SER A 103 -16.42 4.10 -1.40
CA SER A 103 -15.95 5.49 -1.22
C SER A 103 -16.88 6.36 -0.36
N ILE A 104 -18.20 6.19 -0.47
CA ILE A 104 -19.18 6.85 0.44
C ILE A 104 -18.97 6.38 1.88
N LYS A 105 -18.76 5.08 2.09
CA LYS A 105 -18.53 4.50 3.41
C LYS A 105 -17.26 5.07 4.05
N ILE A 106 -16.18 5.20 3.28
CA ILE A 106 -14.93 5.82 3.72
C ILE A 106 -15.14 7.30 4.09
N ALA A 107 -15.89 8.06 3.28
CA ALA A 107 -16.19 9.46 3.57
C ALA A 107 -17.03 9.62 4.87
N ARG A 108 -18.02 8.74 5.08
CA ARG A 108 -18.80 8.70 6.33
C ARG A 108 -17.94 8.34 7.54
N TYR A 109 -17.04 7.36 7.40
CA TYR A 109 -16.07 7.03 8.43
C TYR A 109 -15.21 8.23 8.80
N ALA A 110 -14.77 9.01 7.81
CA ALA A 110 -13.98 10.22 8.04
C ALA A 110 -14.74 11.28 8.85
N LEU A 111 -16.04 11.48 8.57
CA LEU A 111 -16.88 12.38 9.35
C LEU A 111 -17.06 11.90 10.80
N ASP A 112 -17.37 10.61 10.99
CA ASP A 112 -17.58 10.03 12.34
C ASP A 112 -16.29 10.06 13.19
N LYS A 113 -15.15 9.76 12.57
CA LYS A 113 -13.85 9.71 13.24
C LYS A 113 -13.04 10.99 13.09
N TRP A 114 -13.65 12.11 12.68
CA TRP A 114 -12.95 13.35 12.30
C TRP A 114 -11.78 13.66 13.23
N GLN A 115 -12.03 13.81 14.54
CA GLN A 115 -11.04 14.17 15.55
C GLN A 115 -9.94 13.11 15.79
N ASN A 116 -10.21 11.85 15.48
CA ASN A 116 -9.33 10.71 15.74
C ASN A 116 -8.53 10.26 14.52
N LEU A 117 -8.74 10.90 13.36
CA LEU A 117 -7.95 10.61 12.16
C LEU A 117 -6.48 10.97 12.39
N LYS A 118 -5.59 10.05 12.04
CA LYS A 118 -4.14 10.25 12.14
C LYS A 118 -3.60 10.66 10.77
N PRO A 119 -2.82 11.75 10.68
CA PRO A 119 -2.22 12.13 9.42
C PRO A 119 -1.21 11.08 8.96
N TYR A 120 -1.19 10.83 7.65
CA TYR A 120 -0.15 10.05 6.98
C TYR A 120 1.19 10.74 7.19
N SER A 121 2.20 9.97 7.62
CA SER A 121 3.51 10.51 7.98
C SER A 121 4.64 9.85 7.19
N ILE A 122 5.77 10.55 7.10
CA ILE A 122 7.02 10.02 6.52
C ILE A 122 7.47 8.73 7.25
N VAL A 123 7.14 8.59 8.55
CA VAL A 123 7.43 7.39 9.33
C VAL A 123 6.64 6.18 8.79
N ASP A 124 5.44 6.40 8.28
CA ASP A 124 4.63 5.34 7.67
C ASP A 124 5.22 4.90 6.32
N GLU A 125 5.81 5.81 5.56
CA GLU A 125 6.56 5.51 4.33
C GLU A 125 7.79 4.64 4.63
N LEU A 126 8.65 5.08 5.56
CA LEU A 126 9.84 4.32 5.97
C LEU A 126 9.48 2.91 6.46
N ARG A 127 8.45 2.80 7.31
CA ARG A 127 7.97 1.50 7.82
C ARG A 127 7.54 0.57 6.69
N THR A 128 6.92 1.12 5.66
CA THR A 128 6.43 0.36 4.51
C THR A 128 7.59 -0.14 3.64
N GLN A 129 8.57 0.71 3.37
CA GLN A 129 9.80 0.34 2.66
C GLN A 129 10.57 -0.76 3.40
N LEU A 130 10.77 -0.64 4.71
CA LEU A 130 11.44 -1.66 5.53
C LEU A 130 10.72 -3.02 5.46
N LYS A 131 9.39 -3.04 5.52
CA LYS A 131 8.59 -4.26 5.34
C LYS A 131 8.75 -4.86 3.96
N ALA A 132 8.86 -4.04 2.91
CA ALA A 132 9.09 -4.52 1.55
C ALA A 132 10.48 -5.16 1.40
N MET A 133 11.52 -4.48 1.88
CA MET A 133 12.90 -4.98 1.86
C MET A 133 13.04 -6.28 2.66
N ASN A 134 12.44 -6.39 3.84
CA ASN A 134 12.49 -7.62 4.63
C ASN A 134 11.81 -8.81 3.92
N ARG A 135 10.69 -8.56 3.24
CA ARG A 135 10.01 -9.59 2.43
C ARG A 135 10.87 -10.04 1.23
N GLN A 136 11.49 -9.09 0.53
CA GLN A 136 12.42 -9.39 -0.57
C GLN A 136 13.62 -10.18 -0.08
N PHE A 137 14.22 -9.80 1.05
CA PHE A 137 15.32 -10.54 1.66
C PHE A 137 14.96 -12.01 1.91
N HIS A 138 13.84 -12.27 2.58
CA HIS A 138 13.39 -13.65 2.82
C HIS A 138 13.08 -14.41 1.53
N PHE A 139 12.53 -13.75 0.51
CA PHE A 139 12.31 -14.34 -0.80
C PHE A 139 13.63 -14.77 -1.45
N TYR A 140 14.62 -13.88 -1.53
CA TYR A 140 15.92 -14.18 -2.12
C TYR A 140 16.70 -15.24 -1.33
N MET A 141 16.58 -15.26 0.00
CA MET A 141 17.17 -16.32 0.81
C MET A 141 16.58 -17.69 0.49
N LYS A 142 15.26 -17.79 0.28
CA LYS A 142 14.62 -19.04 -0.16
C LYS A 142 15.10 -19.45 -1.55
N GLN A 143 15.19 -18.51 -2.49
CA GLN A 143 15.69 -18.78 -3.84
C GLN A 143 17.13 -19.27 -3.81
N LYS A 144 18.02 -18.61 -3.05
CA LYS A 144 19.41 -19.02 -2.86
C LYS A 144 19.51 -20.47 -2.37
N THR A 145 18.73 -20.84 -1.36
CA THR A 145 18.72 -22.21 -0.82
C THR A 145 18.21 -23.21 -1.86
N ALA A 146 17.13 -22.89 -2.57
CA ALA A 146 16.58 -23.76 -3.61
C ALA A 146 17.59 -23.99 -4.76
N MET A 147 18.26 -22.93 -5.22
CA MET A 147 19.29 -22.99 -6.26
C MET A 147 20.51 -23.81 -5.78
N LYS A 148 20.93 -23.64 -4.53
CA LYS A 148 22.02 -24.44 -3.94
C LYS A 148 21.66 -25.93 -3.92
N ASN A 149 20.47 -26.28 -3.46
CA ASN A 149 20.02 -27.68 -3.42
C ASN A 149 19.90 -28.29 -4.81
N ASN A 150 19.41 -27.52 -5.79
CA ASN A 150 19.34 -27.97 -7.18
C ASN A 150 20.74 -28.27 -7.74
N LEU A 151 21.71 -27.39 -7.49
CA LEU A 151 23.10 -27.60 -7.90
C LEU A 151 23.72 -28.84 -7.24
N ILE A 152 23.53 -29.01 -5.92
CA ILE A 152 23.99 -30.19 -5.19
C ILE A 152 23.47 -31.49 -5.84
N ASN A 153 22.17 -31.53 -6.15
CA ASN A 153 21.55 -32.70 -6.79
C ASN A 153 22.14 -33.01 -8.17
N LEU A 154 22.41 -31.99 -9.00
CA LEU A 154 23.03 -32.17 -10.32
C LEU A 154 24.47 -32.68 -10.21
N ILE A 155 25.22 -32.19 -9.23
CA ILE A 155 26.58 -32.66 -8.93
C ILE A 155 26.54 -34.12 -8.47
N ASP A 156 25.63 -34.49 -7.57
CA ASP A 156 25.54 -35.87 -7.08
C ASP A 156 25.19 -36.88 -8.18
N GLN A 157 24.50 -36.46 -9.24
CA GLN A 157 24.21 -37.32 -10.40
C GLN A 157 25.41 -37.50 -11.35
N THR A 158 26.27 -36.49 -11.48
CA THR A 158 27.34 -36.45 -12.49
C THR A 158 28.72 -36.73 -11.92
N TYR A 159 28.96 -36.30 -10.68
CA TYR A 159 30.22 -36.45 -9.94
C TYR A 159 29.97 -36.52 -8.43
N PRO A 160 29.51 -37.68 -7.91
CA PRO A 160 29.23 -37.86 -6.49
C PRO A 160 30.39 -37.42 -5.58
N ASN A 161 30.07 -36.87 -4.41
CA ASN A 161 31.02 -36.35 -3.41
C ASN A 161 31.76 -35.04 -3.77
N ALA A 162 31.65 -34.49 -5.00
CA ALA A 162 32.25 -33.18 -5.29
C ALA A 162 31.71 -32.07 -4.39
N ASN A 163 30.46 -32.20 -3.91
CA ASN A 163 29.85 -31.27 -2.98
C ASN A 163 30.69 -31.03 -1.70
N THR A 164 31.55 -31.98 -1.31
CA THR A 164 32.45 -31.86 -0.16
C THR A 164 33.59 -30.85 -0.36
N TYR A 165 33.88 -30.46 -1.60
CA TYR A 165 34.89 -29.43 -1.90
C TYR A 165 34.37 -28.00 -1.65
N PHE A 166 33.05 -27.80 -1.53
CA PHE A 166 32.41 -26.47 -1.44
C PHE A 166 32.12 -26.03 0.01
N ASN A 167 33.11 -26.16 0.91
CA ASN A 167 32.93 -25.90 2.35
C ASN A 167 33.47 -24.54 2.83
N SER A 168 33.88 -23.65 1.92
CA SER A 168 34.51 -22.38 2.32
C SER A 168 33.53 -21.48 3.09
N PRO A 169 33.97 -20.86 4.19
CA PRO A 169 33.14 -19.88 4.88
C PRO A 169 32.93 -18.62 4.03
N PRO A 170 31.86 -17.84 4.28
CA PRO A 170 31.70 -16.51 3.72
C PRO A 170 32.87 -15.60 4.15
N ARG A 171 33.38 -14.79 3.22
CA ARG A 171 34.36 -13.74 3.51
C ARG A 171 33.69 -12.55 4.21
N SER A 172 34.50 -11.63 4.72
CA SER A 172 34.05 -10.42 5.41
C SER A 172 33.19 -9.48 4.56
N ASP A 173 33.30 -9.56 3.23
CA ASP A 173 32.49 -8.81 2.27
C ASP A 173 31.18 -9.53 1.88
N GLY A 174 30.90 -10.69 2.47
CA GLY A 174 29.75 -11.54 2.16
C GLY A 174 29.91 -12.41 0.90
N SER A 175 31.02 -12.27 0.16
CA SER A 175 31.36 -13.18 -0.93
C SER A 175 31.73 -14.55 -0.38
N GLN A 176 31.35 -15.64 -1.06
CA GLN A 176 31.74 -16.99 -0.68
C GLN A 176 32.59 -17.57 -1.80
N LYS A 177 33.77 -18.11 -1.48
CA LYS A 177 34.62 -18.81 -2.45
C LYS A 177 34.09 -20.23 -2.62
N TRP A 178 33.65 -20.61 -3.81
CA TRP A 178 33.00 -21.91 -3.99
C TRP A 178 34.01 -23.06 -4.19
N VAL A 179 35.10 -22.85 -4.94
CA VAL A 179 36.14 -23.87 -5.19
C VAL A 179 37.51 -23.21 -5.24
N ASP A 180 38.53 -23.93 -4.79
CA ASP A 180 39.93 -23.71 -5.16
C ASP A 180 40.31 -24.72 -6.25
N PHE A 181 40.68 -24.24 -7.43
CA PHE A 181 41.37 -25.07 -8.41
C PHE A 181 42.84 -25.08 -8.01
N VAL A 182 43.35 -26.24 -7.61
CA VAL A 182 44.79 -26.48 -7.43
C VAL A 182 45.42 -26.78 -8.78
#